data_AF-A0A8T4PWE2-F1
#
_entry.id   AF-A0A8T4PWE2-F1
#
_cell.length_a   1.000
_cell.length_b   1.000
_cell.length_c   1.000
_cell.angle_alpha   90.00
_cell.angle_beta   90.00
_cell.angle_gamma   90.00
#
_symmetry.space_group_name_H-M   'P 1'
#
loop_
_entity.id
_entity.type
_entity.pdbx_description
1 polymer ?
#
loop_
_entity_poly.entity_id
_entity_poly.type
_entity_poly.pdbx_seq_one_letter_code
_entity_poly.pdbx_strand_id
1 'polypeptide(L)' 'MATTTIAIQEDTHFMLSSLKEEYGASNFDETLKEMIAKIKKPMKSMRGAFPGMPEFRREDQIDRFS' A
#
# COMPACT_ATOMS: atom_id res chain seq x y z
N MET A 1 4.62 -26.91 8.18
CA MET A 1 4.94 -25.47 8.23
C MET A 1 6.14 -25.30 9.12
N ALA A 2 7.22 -24.68 8.65
CA ALA A 2 8.39 -24.42 9.49
C ALA A 2 8.08 -23.22 10.40
N THR A 3 8.19 -23.41 11.71
CA THR A 3 8.03 -22.35 12.70
C THR A 3 9.40 -21.82 13.09
N THR A 4 9.56 -20.51 13.08
CA THR A 4 10.80 -19.85 13.49
C THR A 4 10.47 -18.90 14.63
N THR A 5 11.08 -19.14 15.79
CA THR A 5 10.97 -18.25 16.95
C THR A 5 12.06 -17.19 16.86
N ILE A 6 11.66 -15.93 17.00
CA ILE A 6 12.56 -14.78 17.02
C ILE A 6 12.39 -14.04 18.33
N ALA A 7 13.50 -13.61 18.92
CA ALA A 7 13.47 -12.71 20.06
C ALA A 7 13.32 -11.27 19.54
N ILE A 8 12.32 -10.56 20.05
CA ILE A 8 12.07 -9.15 19.74
C ILE A 8 11.90 -8.37 21.04
N GLN A 9 12.12 -7.08 20.99
CA GLN A 9 11.87 -6.19 22.12
C GLN A 9 10.37 -6.10 22.40
N GLU A 10 10.01 -5.89 23.67
CA GLU A 10 8.62 -5.82 24.13
C GLU A 10 7.87 -4.66 23.44
N ASP A 11 8.49 -3.49 23.35
CA ASP A 11 7.93 -2.32 22.66
C ASP A 11 7.63 -2.62 21.18
N THR A 12 8.51 -3.37 20.52
CA THR A 12 8.31 -3.78 19.12
C THR A 12 7.13 -4.73 18.99
N HIS A 13 6.97 -5.67 19.93
CA HIS A 13 5.84 -6.58 19.96
C HIS A 13 4.52 -5.82 20.17
N PHE A 14 4.51 -4.84 21.07
CA PHE A 14 3.35 -3.98 21.32
C PHE A 14 2.94 -3.23 20.05
N MET A 15 3.90 -2.57 19.38
CA MET A 15 3.64 -1.87 18.13
C MET A 15 3.10 -2.79 17.03
N LEU A 16 3.69 -3.97 16.84
CA LEU A 16 3.22 -4.95 15.85
C LEU A 16 1.80 -5.41 16.14
N SER A 17 1.45 -5.56 17.42
CA SER A 17 0.09 -5.94 17.85
C SER A 17 -0.92 -4.83 17.54
N SER A 18 -0.60 -3.58 17.86
CA SER A 18 -1.45 -2.43 17.51
C SER A 18 -1.64 -2.29 16.00
N LEU A 19 -0.57 -2.45 15.22
CA LEU A 19 -0.65 -2.43 13.76
C LEU A 19 -1.52 -3.57 13.23
N LYS A 20 -1.37 -4.78 13.78
CA LYS A 20 -2.20 -5.92 13.37
C LYS A 20 -3.70 -5.62 13.51
N GLU A 21 -4.09 -4.98 14.61
CA GLU A 21 -5.47 -4.53 14.84
C GLU A 21 -5.91 -3.44 13.87
N GLU A 22 -5.07 -2.42 13.66
CA GLU A 22 -5.34 -1.31 12.73
C GLU A 22 -5.58 -1.80 11.29
N TYR A 23 -4.79 -2.78 10.85
CA TYR A 23 -4.90 -3.37 9.52
C TYR A 23 -5.93 -4.51 9.44
N GLY A 24 -6.52 -4.95 10.56
CA GLY A 24 -7.43 -6.10 10.60
C GLY A 24 -6.79 -7.41 10.13
N ALA A 25 -5.48 -7.56 10.31
CA ALA A 25 -4.70 -8.68 9.78
C ALA A 25 -4.75 -9.90 10.71
N SER A 26 -4.70 -11.10 10.15
CA SER A 26 -4.77 -12.35 10.91
C SER A 26 -3.45 -12.69 11.60
N ASN A 27 -2.31 -12.29 11.01
CA ASN A 27 -0.97 -12.55 11.52
C ASN A 27 0.00 -11.41 11.16
N PHE A 28 1.17 -11.38 11.82
CA PHE A 28 2.16 -10.32 11.61
C PHE A 28 2.76 -10.29 10.20
N ASP A 29 2.86 -11.44 9.53
CA ASP A 29 3.37 -11.50 8.15
C ASP A 29 2.42 -10.78 7.17
N GLU A 30 1.12 -10.96 7.35
CA GLU A 30 0.08 -10.23 6.63
C GLU A 30 0.11 -8.73 6.96
N THR A 31 0.27 -8.36 8.23
CA THR A 31 0.43 -6.96 8.64
C THR A 31 1.61 -6.30 7.92
N LEU A 32 2.76 -6.96 7.85
CA LEU A 32 3.95 -6.44 7.18
C LEU A 32 3.74 -6.30 5.66
N LYS A 33 3.09 -7.27 5.02
CA LYS A 33 2.75 -7.20 3.59
C LYS A 33 1.85 -6.02 3.27
N GLU A 34 0.80 -5.80 4.06
CA GLU A 34 -0.11 -4.66 3.89
C GLU A 34 0.59 -3.32 4.11
N MET A 35 1.44 -3.23 5.14
CA MET A 35 2.23 -2.03 5.40
C MET A 35 3.16 -1.70 4.22
N ILE A 36 3.88 -2.69 3.70
CA ILE A 36 4.76 -2.53 2.54
C ILE A 36 3.95 -2.17 1.29
N ALA A 37 2.78 -2.76 1.09
CA ALA A 37 1.91 -2.46 -0.04
C ALA A 37 1.41 -1.02 -0.01
N LYS A 38 1.07 -0.48 1.16
CA LYS A 38 0.72 0.95 1.33
C LYS A 38 1.90 1.87 1.02
N ILE A 39 3.11 1.53 1.50
CA ILE A 39 4.32 2.35 1.25
C ILE A 39 4.69 2.33 -0.25
N LYS A 40 4.60 1.17 -0.90
CA LYS A 40 4.96 1.00 -2.31
C LYS A 40 3.91 1.55 -3.28
N LYS A 41 2.67 1.77 -2.84
CA LYS A 41 1.70 2.50 -3.65
C LYS A 41 2.11 3.97 -3.63
N PRO A 42 2.65 4.53 -4.73
CA PRO A 42 2.86 5.96 -4.78
C PRO A 42 1.53 6.63 -4.49
N MET A 43 1.52 7.58 -3.55
CA MET A 43 0.39 8.46 -3.35
C MET A 43 -0.04 8.94 -4.73
N LYS A 44 -1.27 8.66 -5.16
CA LYS A 44 -1.80 9.23 -6.40
C LYS A 44 -1.54 10.72 -6.29
N SER A 45 -0.62 11.22 -7.10
CA SER A 45 -0.24 12.62 -7.00
C SER A 45 -1.49 13.44 -7.27
N MET A 46 -2.05 14.07 -6.24
CA MET A 46 -3.18 14.99 -6.41
C MET A 46 -2.78 16.21 -7.25
N ARG A 47 -1.47 16.41 -7.43
CA ARG A 47 -0.88 17.23 -8.46
C ARG A 47 -0.38 16.29 -9.56
N GLY A 48 -1.22 15.97 -10.54
CA GLY A 48 -0.67 15.48 -11.81
C GLY A 48 0.55 16.35 -12.21
N ALA A 49 1.51 15.81 -12.95
CA ALA A 49 2.66 16.59 -13.43
C ALA A 49 2.25 17.90 -14.14
N PHE A 50 0.97 18.02 -14.49
CA PHE A 50 0.27 19.21 -14.96
C PHE A 50 -1.00 19.49 -14.13
N PRO A 51 -0.99 20.44 -13.19
CA PRO A 51 -2.22 20.92 -12.57
C PRO A 51 -3.15 21.53 -13.63
N GLY A 52 -4.35 20.98 -13.79
CA GLY A 52 -5.38 21.43 -14.75
C GLY A 52 -5.60 20.52 -15.96
N MET A 53 -4.84 19.43 -16.10
CA MET A 53 -5.06 18.46 -17.18
C MET A 53 -6.15 17.44 -16.76
N PRO A 54 -7.19 17.23 -17.57
CA PRO A 54 -8.23 16.24 -17.27
C PRO A 54 -7.64 14.83 -17.18
N GLU A 55 -8.26 13.96 -16.38
CA GLU A 55 -7.87 12.55 -16.28
C GLU A 55 -7.84 11.93 -17.68
N PHE A 56 -6.75 11.24 -18.02
CA PHE A 56 -6.61 10.56 -19.30
C PHE A 56 -7.70 9.48 -19.44
N ARG A 57 -8.69 9.70 -20.32
CA ARG A 57 -9.68 8.69 -20.71
C ARG A 57 -9.22 8.01 -21.99
N ARG A 58 -9.16 6.69 -21.96
CA ARG A 58 -8.74 5.86 -23.10
C ARG A 58 -9.68 6.04 -24.33
N GLU A 59 -10.88 6.57 -24.11
CA GLU A 59 -11.91 6.85 -25.12
C GLU A 59 -11.56 8.05 -26.03
N ASP A 60 -10.70 8.98 -25.57
CA ASP A 60 -10.38 10.23 -26.30
C ASP A 60 -9.35 10.02 -27.45
N GLN A 61 -8.88 8.78 -27.67
CA GLN A 61 -7.88 8.44 -28.69
C GLN A 61 -8.47 7.98 -30.04
N ILE A 62 -9.80 7.95 -30.20
CA ILE A 62 -10.42 7.22 -31.33
C ILE A 62 -10.39 7.97 -32.68
N ASP A 63 -10.17 9.29 -32.74
CA ASP A 63 -10.19 10.02 -34.03
C ASP A 63 -8.88 10.74 -34.36
N ARG A 64 -7.85 9.98 -34.77
CA ARG A 64 -6.70 10.56 -35.50
C ARG A 64 -6.37 9.88 -36.83
N PHE A 65 -7.27 9.03 -37.34
CA PHE A 65 -7.10 8.36 -38.63
C PHE A 65 -8.39 8.30 -39.47
N SER A 66 -9.35 9.19 -39.24
CA SER A 66 -10.49 9.42 -40.14
C SER A 66 -10.20 10.54 -41.13
#